data_AF-A0A9J7AS87-F1
#
_entry.id   AF-A0A9J7AS87-F1
#
_cell.length_a   1.000
_cell.length_b   1.000
_cell.length_c   1.000
_cell.angle_alpha   90.00
_cell.angle_beta   90.00
_cell.angle_gamma   90.00
#
_symmetry.space_group_name_H-M   'P 1'
#
loop_
_entity.id
_entity.type
_entity.pdbx_description
1 polymer ?
#
loop_
_entity_poly.entity_id
_entity_poly.type
_entity_poly.pdbx_seq_one_letter_code
_entity_poly.pdbx_strand_id
1 'polypeptide(L)' 'MDERKKLLLMMREIRKKIDPKVLERAHQAALIQMGEKPAPLRDNEASRLFKLARADNGARKSEVLAFLEKKFRNKLN' A
#
# COMPACT_ATOMS: atom_id res chain seq x y z
N MET A 1 34.97 6.65 9.52
CA MET A 1 33.51 6.43 9.27
C MET A 1 32.93 7.75 8.77
N ASP A 2 32.57 7.81 7.49
CA ASP A 2 32.03 9.01 6.84
C ASP A 2 30.82 9.57 7.60
N GLU A 3 30.76 10.88 7.79
CA GLU A 3 29.65 11.57 8.46
C GLU A 3 28.30 11.25 7.84
N ARG A 4 28.26 11.09 6.51
CA ARG A 4 27.09 10.63 5.76
C ARG A 4 26.59 9.25 6.23
N LYS A 5 27.49 8.32 6.53
CA LYS A 5 27.13 6.99 7.03
C LYS A 5 26.61 7.06 8.46
N LYS A 6 27.18 7.92 9.32
CA LYS A 6 26.68 8.16 10.68
C LYS A 6 25.25 8.72 10.67
N LEU A 7 24.99 9.70 9.80
CA LEU A 7 23.67 10.30 9.65
C LEU A 7 22.62 9.28 9.21
N LEU A 8 22.94 8.43 8.22
CA LEU A 8 22.04 7.38 7.76
C LEU A 8 21.72 6.35 8.85
N LEU A 9 22.72 5.99 9.67
CA LEU A 9 22.52 5.10 10.80
C LEU A 9 21.61 5.71 11.87
N MET A 10 21.83 6.98 12.22
CA MET A 10 20.95 7.71 13.15
C MET A 10 19.52 7.78 12.62
N MET A 11 19.33 8.12 11.35
CA MET A 11 17.99 8.13 10.73
C MET A 11 17.34 6.75 10.79
N ARG A 12 18.10 5.66 10.60
CA ARG A 12 17.58 4.29 10.69
C ARG A 12 17.14 3.94 12.11
N GLU A 13 17.90 4.33 13.13
CA GLU A 13 17.54 4.12 14.53
C GLU A 13 16.31 4.91 14.94
N ILE A 14 16.20 6.17 14.49
CA ILE A 14 15.02 7.00 14.72
C ILE A 14 13.79 6.36 14.08
N ARG A 15 13.89 5.89 12.82
CA ARG A 15 12.78 5.21 12.13
C ARG A 15 12.30 3.95 12.85
N LYS A 16 13.19 3.19 13.49
CA LYS A 16 12.81 1.99 14.25
C LYS A 16 11.97 2.30 15.50
N LYS A 17 12.07 3.52 16.04
CA LYS A 17 11.33 3.96 17.23
C LYS A 17 9.94 4.55 16.91
N ILE A 18 9.67 4.85 15.64
CA ILE A 18 8.40 5.44 15.19
C ILE A 18 7.46 4.33 14.75
N ASP A 19 6.17 4.45 15.08
CA ASP A 19 5.13 3.54 14.58
C ASP A 19 5.13 3.55 13.04
N PRO A 20 5.22 2.38 12.38
CA PRO A 20 5.25 2.29 10.92
C PRO A 20 4.08 3.00 10.24
N LYS A 21 2.89 3.04 10.85
CA LYS A 21 1.72 3.75 10.29
C LYS A 21 1.92 5.26 10.30
N VAL A 22 2.56 5.81 11.33
CA VAL A 22 2.85 7.24 11.44
C VAL A 22 3.91 7.63 10.41
N LEU A 23 4.92 6.78 10.22
CA LEU A 23 5.96 6.97 9.21
C LEU A 23 5.39 6.99 7.78
N GLU A 24 4.49 6.05 7.45
CA GLU A 24 3.83 6.02 6.14
C GLU A 24 2.97 7.27 5.89
N ARG A 25 2.22 7.74 6.89
CA ARG A 25 1.44 8.97 6.78
C ARG A 25 2.31 10.20 6.56
N ALA A 26 3.41 10.32 7.31
CA ALA A 26 4.36 11.42 7.16
C ALA A 26 5.02 11.41 5.77
N HIS A 27 5.36 10.23 5.25
CA HIS A 27 5.88 10.07 3.90
C HIS A 27 4.86 10.48 2.82
N GLN A 28 3.61 10.05 2.96
CA GLN A 28 2.53 10.46 2.06
C GLN A 28 2.31 11.98 2.09
N ALA A 29 2.29 12.59 3.27
CA ALA A 29 2.16 14.04 3.43
C ALA A 29 3.31 14.80 2.77
N ALA A 30 4.55 14.32 2.91
CA ALA A 30 5.72 14.92 2.29
C ALA A 30 5.66 14.85 0.75
N LEU A 31 5.25 13.71 0.18
CA LEU A 31 5.09 13.56 -1.28
C LEU A 31 4.05 14.55 -1.84
N ILE A 32 2.91 14.68 -1.15
CA ILE A 32 1.85 15.64 -1.52
C ILE A 32 2.38 17.08 -1.51
N GLN A 33 3.17 17.46 -0.50
CA GLN A 33 3.77 18.79 -0.41
C GLN A 33 4.81 19.05 -1.51
N MET A 34 5.52 18.01 -1.97
CA MET A 34 6.48 18.12 -3.07
C MET A 34 5.82 18.12 -4.46
N GLY A 35 4.49 18.05 -4.54
CA GLY A 35 3.76 17.98 -5.81
C GLY A 35 3.92 16.63 -6.54
N GLU A 36 4.59 15.67 -5.92
CA GLU A 36 4.63 14.30 -6.40
C GLU A 36 3.33 13.61 -6.01
N LYS A 37 2.59 13.09 -6.99
CA LYS A 37 1.41 12.27 -6.69
C LYS A 37 1.86 11.13 -5.78
N PRO A 38 1.31 11.01 -4.55
CA PRO A 38 1.63 9.88 -3.70
C PRO A 38 1.34 8.61 -4.49
N ALA A 39 2.29 7.67 -4.48
CA ALA A 39 2.10 6.38 -5.12
C ALA A 39 0.73 5.85 -4.71
N PRO A 40 -0.13 5.42 -5.67
CA PRO A 40 -1.48 5.02 -5.35
C PRO A 40 -1.41 4.02 -4.20
N LEU A 41 -2.26 4.20 -3.17
CA LEU A 41 -2.39 3.24 -2.09
C LEU A 41 -2.36 1.86 -2.74
N ARG A 42 -1.38 1.03 -2.38
CA ARG A 42 -1.25 -0.32 -2.93
C ARG A 42 -2.63 -0.93 -2.81
N ASP A 43 -3.27 -1.15 -3.96
CA ASP A 43 -4.63 -1.65 -3.96
C ASP A 43 -4.63 -2.90 -3.11
N ASN A 44 -5.55 -2.95 -2.13
CA ASN A 44 -5.76 -4.20 -1.43
C ASN A 44 -6.08 -5.28 -2.49
N GLU A 45 -5.75 -6.53 -2.17
CA GLU A 45 -5.81 -7.60 -3.17
C GLU A 45 -7.19 -7.69 -3.85
N ALA A 46 -8.26 -7.39 -3.11
CA ALA A 46 -9.63 -7.33 -3.61
C ALA A 46 -9.85 -6.18 -4.63
N SER A 47 -9.38 -4.97 -4.34
CA SER A 47 -9.42 -3.82 -5.25
C SER A 47 -8.61 -4.10 -6.53
N ARG A 48 -7.46 -4.77 -6.41
CA ARG A 48 -6.63 -5.16 -7.56
C ARG A 48 -7.38 -6.15 -8.46
N LEU A 49 -7.98 -7.19 -7.87
CA LEU A 49 -8.78 -8.18 -8.60
C LEU A 49 -10.00 -7.55 -9.27
N PHE A 50 -10.68 -6.62 -8.59
CA PHE A 50 -11.84 -5.93 -9.14
C PHE A 50 -11.47 -5.05 -10.36
N LYS A 51 -10.35 -4.31 -10.29
CA LYS A 51 -9.85 -3.51 -11.41
C LYS A 51 -9.46 -4.39 -12.60
N LEU A 52 -8.83 -5.54 -12.34
CA LEU A 52 -8.47 -6.51 -13.38
C LEU A 52 -9.71 -7.11 -14.07
N ALA A 53 -10.75 -7.44 -13.30
CA ALA A 53 -12.03 -7.89 -13.84
C ALA A 53 -12.76 -6.81 -14.67
N ARG A 54 -12.60 -5.54 -14.31
CA ARG A 54 -13.15 -4.37 -15.02
C ARG A 54 -12.40 -4.07 -16.32
N ALA A 55 -11.09 -4.27 -16.36
CA ALA A 55 -10.25 -3.99 -17.53
C ALA A 55 -10.58 -4.90 -18.74
N ASP A 56 -11.07 -6.11 -18.49
CA ASP A 56 -11.41 -7.11 -19.52
C ASP A 56 -12.89 -7.02 -19.97
N ASN A 57 -13.46 -5.80 -19.93
CA ASN A 57 -14.86 -5.50 -20.24
C ASN A 57 -15.90 -6.33 -19.45
N GLY A 58 -15.51 -6.85 -18.28
CA GLY A 58 -16.37 -7.69 -17.44
C GLY A 58 -16.44 -9.17 -17.86
N ALA A 59 -15.65 -9.63 -18.83
CA ALA A 59 -15.70 -11.01 -19.33
C ALA A 59 -15.54 -12.08 -18.24
N ARG A 60 -14.75 -11.79 -17.19
CA ARG A 60 -14.52 -12.70 -16.04
C ARG A 60 -15.05 -12.15 -14.72
N LYS A 61 -15.97 -11.18 -14.76
CA LYS A 61 -16.48 -10.51 -13.56
C LYS A 61 -17.15 -11.49 -12.58
N SER A 62 -17.91 -12.46 -13.09
CA SER A 62 -18.59 -13.48 -12.29
C SER A 62 -17.59 -14.41 -11.57
N GLU A 63 -16.56 -14.86 -12.27
CA GLU A 63 -15.51 -15.73 -11.71
C GLU A 63 -14.70 -15.02 -10.62
N VAL A 64 -14.34 -13.75 -10.83
CA VAL A 64 -13.63 -12.95 -9.85
C VAL A 64 -14.48 -12.67 -8.61
N LEU A 65 -15.77 -12.36 -8.78
CA LEU A 65 -16.70 -12.17 -7.67
C LEU A 65 -16.89 -13.47 -6.87
N ALA A 66 -17.04 -14.62 -7.54
CA ALA A 66 -17.15 -15.92 -6.89
C ALA A 66 -15.88 -16.30 -6.12
N PHE A 67 -14.70 -15.99 -6.68
CA PHE A 67 -13.43 -16.19 -5.99
C PHE A 67 -13.31 -15.30 -4.74
N LEU A 68 -13.69 -14.02 -4.85
CA LEU A 68 -13.68 -13.09 -3.72
C LEU A 68 -14.66 -13.55 -2.62
N GLU A 69 -15.88 -13.94 -2.98
CA GLU A 69 -16.86 -14.44 -2.02
C GLU A 69 -16.34 -15.68 -1.29
N LYS A 70 -15.74 -16.64 -2.00
CA LYS A 70 -15.15 -17.84 -1.40
C LYS A 70 -13.97 -17.53 -0.50
N LYS A 71 -13.09 -16.61 -0.91
CA LYS A 71 -11.86 -16.25 -0.17
C LYS A 71 -12.15 -15.44 1.10
N PHE A 72 -13.18 -14.59 1.07
CA PHE A 72 -13.51 -13.65 2.14
C PHE A 72 -14.73 -14.04 2.98
N ARG A 73 -15.48 -15.10 2.62
CA ARG A 73 -16.61 -15.63 3.42
C ARG A 73 -16.26 -15.87 4.89
N ASN A 74 -15.06 -16.39 5.15
CA ASN A 74 -14.62 -16.76 6.49
C ASN A 74 -14.07 -15.57 7.31
N LYS A 75 -14.03 -14.36 6.73
CA LYS A 75 -13.61 -13.13 7.43
C LYS A 75 -14.77 -12.25 7.91
N LEU A 76 -16.01 -12.72 7.72
CA LEU A 76 -17.24 -12.02 8.13
C LEU A 76 -17.85 -12.60 9.44
N ASN A 77 -17.16 -13.56 10.08
CA ASN A 77 -17.47 -14.05 11.42
C ASN A 77 -16.48 -13.50 12.44
#